data_AF-A0A9Q9Y375-F1
#
_entry.id   AF-A0A9Q9Y375-F1
#
_cell.length_a   1.000
_cell.length_b   1.000
_cell.length_c   1.000
_cell.angle_alpha   90.00
_cell.angle_beta   90.00
_cell.angle_gamma   90.00
#
_symmetry.space_group_name_H-M   'P 1'
#
loop_
_entity.id
_entity.type
_entity.pdbx_description
1 polymer ?
#
loop_
_entity_poly.entity_id
_entity_poly.type
_entity_poly.pdbx_seq_one_letter_code
_entity_poly.pdbx_strand_id
1 'polypeptide(L)'
;MNSKELEIKISEKIFNDENSGFLYSSIIDKHLVDHYIPFLPLELKHVRQCVLVEMAHLNVPQDSDLADEVAGNMPYFPKEEKIFSLKGCKSVRQKLALHIDSQRPKLSS
;
A
#
# COMPACT_ATOMS: atom_id res chain seq x y z
N MET A 1 -18.44 -9.80 -0.02
CA MET A 1 -18.63 -8.57 -0.82
C MET A 1 -18.34 -8.91 -2.27
N ASN A 2 -19.31 -8.76 -3.17
CA ASN A 2 -19.09 -8.99 -4.61
C ASN A 2 -18.81 -7.66 -5.33
N SER A 3 -18.38 -7.69 -6.59
CA SER A 3 -17.98 -6.49 -7.36
C SER A 3 -19.08 -5.42 -7.39
N LYS A 4 -20.33 -5.84 -7.63
CA LYS A 4 -21.49 -4.94 -7.72
C LYS A 4 -21.79 -4.25 -6.40
N GLU A 5 -21.67 -4.97 -5.28
CA GLU A 5 -21.87 -4.41 -3.95
C GLU A 5 -20.82 -3.36 -3.60
N LEU A 6 -19.58 -3.56 -4.06
CA LEU A 6 -18.51 -2.58 -3.88
C LEU A 6 -18.72 -1.34 -4.76
N GLU A 7 -19.14 -1.52 -6.02
CA GLU A 7 -19.50 -0.41 -6.92
C GLU A 7 -20.64 0.44 -6.37
N ILE A 8 -21.69 -0.18 -5.80
CA ILE A 8 -22.80 0.52 -5.15
C ILE A 8 -22.27 1.36 -3.98
N LYS A 9 -21.49 0.75 -3.07
CA LYS A 9 -20.93 1.46 -1.90
C LYS A 9 -20.02 2.62 -2.31
N ILE A 10 -19.22 2.44 -3.36
CA ILE A 10 -18.36 3.51 -3.91
C ILE A 10 -19.23 4.65 -4.46
N SER A 11 -20.25 4.30 -5.24
CA SER A 11 -21.17 5.29 -5.82
C SER A 11 -21.86 6.09 -4.71
N GLU A 12 -22.47 5.41 -3.74
CA GLU A 12 -23.12 6.05 -2.58
C GLU A 12 -22.16 7.01 -1.84
N LYS A 13 -20.91 6.60 -1.64
CA LYS A 13 -19.88 7.44 -1.01
C LYS A 13 -19.54 8.68 -1.84
N ILE A 14 -19.48 8.58 -3.16
CA ILE A 14 -19.16 9.71 -4.05
C ILE A 14 -20.31 10.73 -4.08
N PHE A 15 -21.56 10.25 -4.11
CA PHE A 15 -22.75 11.10 -4.16
C PHE A 15 -23.08 11.77 -2.82
N ASN A 16 -22.85 11.07 -1.70
CA ASN A 16 -23.31 11.52 -0.38
C ASN A 16 -22.23 12.18 0.50
N ASP A 17 -20.96 12.17 0.09
CA ASP A 17 -19.86 12.78 0.87
C ASP A 17 -19.66 14.24 0.46
N GLU A 18 -19.93 15.17 1.38
CA GLU A 18 -19.77 16.61 1.14
C GLU A 18 -18.30 17.02 0.89
N ASN A 19 -17.34 16.16 1.24
CA ASN A 19 -15.92 16.36 0.95
C ASN A 19 -15.46 15.60 -0.31
N SER A 20 -16.38 15.00 -1.08
CA SER A 20 -15.99 14.34 -2.32
C SER A 20 -15.51 15.39 -3.34
N GLY A 21 -14.35 15.16 -3.94
CA GLY A 21 -13.80 16.05 -4.98
C GLY A 21 -14.62 16.09 -6.26
N PHE A 22 -15.66 15.26 -6.36
CA PHE A 22 -16.59 15.18 -7.47
C PHE A 22 -17.98 15.75 -7.15
N LEU A 23 -18.22 16.18 -5.91
CA LEU A 23 -19.45 16.81 -5.50
C LEU A 23 -19.66 18.06 -6.37
N TYR A 24 -20.79 18.11 -7.08
CA TYR A 24 -21.14 19.14 -8.08
C TYR A 24 -20.34 19.11 -9.40
N SER A 25 -19.56 18.06 -9.67
CA SER A 25 -18.93 17.90 -10.97
C SER A 25 -19.90 17.34 -12.00
N SER A 26 -19.90 17.91 -13.21
CA SER A 26 -20.71 17.38 -14.32
C SER A 26 -20.35 15.95 -14.73
N ILE A 27 -19.20 15.43 -14.27
CA ILE A 27 -18.76 14.05 -14.49
C ILE A 27 -19.69 13.06 -13.78
N ILE A 28 -20.05 13.36 -12.53
CA ILE A 28 -20.95 12.51 -11.75
C ILE A 28 -22.42 12.79 -12.11
N ASP A 29 -22.80 14.06 -12.28
CA ASP A 29 -24.18 14.42 -12.65
C ASP A 29 -24.61 13.79 -13.98
N LYS A 30 -23.69 13.74 -14.96
CA LYS A 30 -23.95 13.14 -16.28
C LYS A 30 -23.59 11.66 -16.36
N HIS A 31 -23.24 11.03 -15.22
CA HIS A 31 -22.92 9.60 -15.16
C HIS A 31 -21.83 9.19 -16.16
N LEU A 32 -20.77 10.01 -16.30
CA LEU A 32 -19.69 9.78 -17.28
C LEU A 32 -18.65 8.74 -16.83
N VAL A 33 -18.82 8.15 -15.64
CA VAL A 33 -17.96 7.08 -15.14
C VAL A 33 -18.63 5.73 -15.39
N ASP A 34 -18.08 4.96 -16.33
CA ASP A 34 -18.61 3.64 -16.68
C ASP A 34 -18.23 2.57 -15.64
N HIS A 35 -17.01 2.65 -15.09
CA HIS A 35 -16.46 1.64 -14.21
C HIS A 35 -15.60 2.23 -13.09
N TYR A 36 -15.75 1.68 -11.89
CA TYR A 36 -14.89 1.95 -10.74
C TYR A 36 -13.91 0.80 -10.56
N ILE A 37 -12.60 1.10 -10.53
CA ILE A 37 -11.54 0.10 -10.30
C ILE A 37 -10.91 0.38 -8.92
N PRO A 38 -11.45 -0.19 -7.84
CA PRO A 38 -10.93 0.03 -6.50
C PRO A 38 -9.64 -0.78 -6.27
N PHE A 39 -8.60 -0.10 -5.80
CA PHE A 39 -7.38 -0.74 -5.33
C PHE A 39 -7.51 -1.05 -3.85
N LEU A 40 -7.38 -2.34 -3.49
CA LEU A 40 -7.49 -2.77 -2.11
C LEU A 40 -6.20 -2.50 -1.31
N PRO A 41 -6.31 -2.27 0.00
CA PRO A 41 -5.15 -2.19 0.88
C PRO A 41 -4.29 -3.46 0.83
N LEU A 42 -2.99 -3.30 0.91
CA LEU A 42 -2.04 -4.42 0.80
C LEU A 42 -1.84 -5.13 2.14
N GLU A 43 -2.06 -6.44 2.18
CA GLU A 43 -1.64 -7.30 3.29
C GLU A 43 -0.10 -7.47 3.40
N LEU A 44 0.37 -7.95 4.55
CA LEU A 44 1.78 -8.28 4.84
C LEU A 44 2.47 -9.06 3.71
N LYS A 45 1.80 -10.07 3.15
CA LYS A 45 2.35 -10.91 2.06
C LYS A 45 2.69 -10.10 0.81
N HIS A 46 1.89 -9.09 0.48
CA HIS A 46 2.12 -8.21 -0.68
C HIS A 46 3.27 -7.24 -0.38
N VAL A 47 3.35 -6.73 0.85
CA VAL A 47 4.46 -5.87 1.28
C VAL A 47 5.78 -6.64 1.22
N ARG A 48 5.81 -7.90 1.67
CA ARG A 48 6.97 -8.79 1.55
C ARG A 48 7.42 -8.96 0.10
N GLN A 49 6.49 -9.17 -0.83
CA GLN A 49 6.81 -9.22 -2.26
C GLN A 49 7.44 -7.92 -2.77
N CYS A 50 6.91 -6.76 -2.36
CA CYS A 50 7.51 -5.47 -2.68
C CYS A 50 8.94 -5.33 -2.12
N VAL A 51 9.24 -5.84 -0.93
CA VAL A 51 10.59 -5.81 -0.37
C VAL A 51 11.56 -6.63 -1.23
N LEU A 52 11.17 -7.85 -1.60
CA LEU A 52 12.01 -8.72 -2.44
C LEU A 52 12.29 -8.12 -3.82
N VAL A 53 11.28 -7.47 -4.42
CA VAL A 53 11.45 -6.74 -5.70
C VAL A 53 12.38 -5.54 -5.51
N GLU A 54 12.24 -4.79 -4.42
CA GLU A 54 13.08 -3.63 -4.17
C GLU A 54 14.53 -4.02 -3.85
N MET A 55 14.77 -5.14 -3.18
CA MET A 55 16.11 -5.72 -3.01
C MET A 55 16.78 -5.96 -4.36
N ALA A 56 16.06 -6.59 -5.29
CA ALA A 56 16.56 -6.82 -6.65
C ALA A 56 16.84 -5.48 -7.38
N HIS A 57 15.94 -4.49 -7.26
CA HIS A 57 16.15 -3.16 -7.84
C HIS A 57 17.39 -2.43 -7.27
N LEU A 58 17.74 -2.68 -6.01
CA LEU A 58 18.91 -2.10 -5.34
C LEU A 58 20.19 -2.95 -5.52
N ASN A 59 20.14 -4.05 -6.28
CA ASN A 59 21.22 -5.03 -6.41
C ASN A 59 21.69 -5.60 -5.06
N VAL A 60 20.77 -5.74 -4.12
CA VAL A 60 21.00 -6.40 -2.82
C VAL A 60 20.59 -7.86 -2.96
N PRO A 61 21.39 -8.82 -2.45
CA PRO A 61 20.97 -10.21 -2.41
C PRO A 61 19.60 -10.36 -1.75
N GLN A 62 18.70 -11.12 -2.37
CA GLN A 62 17.38 -11.37 -1.80
C GLN A 62 17.54 -12.26 -0.56
N ASP A 63 17.23 -11.68 0.59
CA ASP A 63 17.24 -12.34 1.89
C ASP A 63 15.80 -12.40 2.40
N SER A 64 15.30 -13.62 2.61
CA SER A 64 13.93 -13.84 3.07
C SER A 64 13.70 -13.30 4.48
N ASP A 65 14.67 -13.49 5.38
CA ASP A 65 14.53 -13.12 6.78
C ASP A 65 14.53 -11.60 6.92
N LEU A 66 15.42 -10.93 6.19
CA LEU A 66 15.41 -9.47 6.10
C LEU A 66 14.13 -8.95 5.43
N ALA A 67 13.60 -9.65 4.43
CA ALA A 67 12.34 -9.26 3.79
C ALA A 67 11.15 -9.37 4.76
N ASP A 68 11.10 -10.42 5.57
CA ASP A 68 10.09 -10.61 6.62
C ASP A 68 10.22 -9.56 7.72
N GLU A 69 11.44 -9.24 8.15
CA GLU A 69 11.70 -8.17 9.13
C GLU A 69 11.24 -6.81 8.60
N VAL A 70 11.69 -6.41 7.41
CA VAL A 70 11.33 -5.11 6.82
C VAL A 70 9.83 -5.01 6.61
N ALA A 71 9.18 -6.07 6.09
CA ALA A 71 7.74 -6.09 5.87
C ALA A 71 6.96 -6.03 7.19
N GLY A 72 7.39 -6.76 8.23
CA GLY A 72 6.78 -6.77 9.56
C GLY A 72 6.91 -5.43 10.28
N ASN A 73 7.99 -4.68 10.02
CA ASN A 73 8.26 -3.37 10.62
C ASN A 73 7.55 -2.19 9.92
N MET A 74 6.67 -2.46 8.96
CA MET A 74 5.83 -1.45 8.32
C MET A 74 4.60 -1.13 9.19
N PRO A 75 3.99 0.06 9.04
CA PRO A 75 2.77 0.40 9.77
C PRO A 75 1.54 -0.32 9.20
N TYR A 76 0.77 -0.99 10.07
CA TYR A 76 -0.46 -1.72 9.70
C TYR A 76 -1.69 -1.21 10.45
N PHE A 77 -2.86 -1.48 9.89
CA PHE A 77 -4.18 -1.22 10.47
C PHE A 77 -5.13 -2.41 10.27
N PRO A 78 -6.17 -2.57 11.11
CA PRO A 78 -6.38 -1.87 12.38
C PRO A 78 -5.27 -2.19 13.40
N LYS A 79 -5.20 -1.47 14.52
CA LYS A 79 -4.03 -1.54 15.43
C LYS A 79 -3.89 -2.90 16.11
N GLU A 80 -5.02 -3.56 16.31
CA GLU A 80 -5.19 -4.82 17.02
C GLU A 80 -4.78 -5.99 16.13
N GLU A 81 -5.34 -6.08 14.92
CA GLU A 81 -5.11 -7.22 14.01
C GLU A 81 -3.94 -7.00 13.04
N LYS A 82 -3.54 -5.75 12.77
CA LYS A 82 -2.41 -5.37 11.89
C LYS A 82 -2.43 -6.07 10.52
N ILE A 83 -3.59 -6.10 9.88
CA ILE A 83 -3.81 -6.90 8.66
C ILE A 83 -3.37 -6.14 7.40
N PHE A 84 -3.67 -4.84 7.32
CA PHE A 84 -3.49 -4.03 6.10
C PHE A 84 -2.40 -2.98 6.29
N SER A 85 -1.50 -2.86 5.32
CA SER A 85 -0.45 -1.83 5.33
C SER A 85 -1.06 -0.45 5.14
N LEU A 86 -0.74 0.45 6.07
CA LEU A 86 -1.22 1.83 6.06
C LEU A 86 -0.78 2.60 4.80
N LYS A 87 0.38 2.23 4.23
CA LYS A 87 1.01 2.95 3.12
C LYS A 87 1.28 2.05 1.89
N GLY A 88 0.77 0.82 1.90
CA GLY A 88 1.13 -0.18 0.90
C GLY A 88 2.65 -0.35 0.80
N CYS A 89 3.18 -0.29 -0.43
CA CYS A 89 4.62 -0.41 -0.70
C CYS A 89 5.36 0.93 -0.81
N LYS A 90 4.67 2.06 -0.58
CA LYS A 90 5.21 3.41 -0.83
C LYS A 90 6.51 3.70 -0.06
N SER A 91 6.63 3.21 1.17
CA SER A 91 7.80 3.46 2.03
C SER A 91 8.74 2.27 2.21
N VAL A 92 8.57 1.20 1.42
CA VAL A 92 9.40 0.00 1.49
C VAL A 92 10.87 0.33 1.23
N ARG A 93 11.17 1.09 0.17
CA ARG A 93 12.55 1.47 -0.17
C ARG A 93 13.27 2.19 0.96
N GLN A 94 12.62 3.18 1.59
CA GLN A 94 13.23 3.92 2.69
C GLN A 94 13.47 3.01 3.90
N LYS A 95 12.52 2.12 4.21
CA LYS A 95 12.64 1.19 5.34
C LYS A 95 13.75 0.18 5.10
N LEU A 96 13.85 -0.38 3.88
CA LEU A 96 14.89 -1.33 3.49
C LEU A 96 16.28 -0.70 3.56
N ALA A 97 16.46 0.53 3.06
CA ALA A 97 17.73 1.23 3.11
C ALA A 97 18.27 1.39 4.54
N LEU A 98 17.40 1.69 5.52
CA LEU A 98 17.80 1.80 6.93
C LEU A 98 18.35 0.49 7.51
N HIS A 99 17.80 -0.66 7.10
CA HIS A 99 18.28 -1.96 7.59
C HIS A 99 19.62 -2.31 6.94
N ILE A 100 19.78 -2.06 5.64
CA ILE A 100 21.04 -2.26 4.92
C ILE A 100 22.15 -1.37 5.50
N ASP A 101 21.88 -0.10 5.77
CA ASP A 101 22.85 0.84 6.33
C ASP A 101 23.25 0.45 7.77
N SER A 102 22.32 -0.09 8.56
CA SER A 102 22.60 -0.59 9.91
C SER A 102 23.47 -1.85 9.91
N GLN A 103 23.42 -2.64 8.83
CA GLN A 103 24.22 -3.86 8.66
C GLN A 103 25.58 -3.60 7.98
N ARG A 104 25.82 -2.42 7.42
CA ARG A 104 27.15 -2.08 6.92
C ARG A 104 28.14 -2.07 8.10
N PRO A 105 29.23 -2.86 8.04
CA PRO A 105 30.30 -2.67 9.01
C PRO A 105 30.74 -1.21 8.94
N LYS A 106 30.83 -0.54 10.10
CA LYS A 106 31.48 0.77 10.19
C LYS A 106 32.85 0.59 9.56
N LEU A 107 33.05 1.16 8.37
CA LEU A 107 34.33 1.14 7.71
C LEU A 107 35.30 1.83 8.68
N SER A 108 36.18 1.04 9.30
CA SER A 108 37.22 1.56 10.16
C SER A 108 38.12 2.45 9.31
N SER A 109 38.06 3.75 9.55
CA SER A 109 39.08 4.72 9.18
C SER A 109 39.18 5.71 10.32
#